data_AF-A0A9P6DZC1-F1
#
_entry.id   AF-A0A9P6DZC1-F1
#
_cell.length_a   1.000
_cell.length_b   1.000
_cell.length_c   1.000
_cell.angle_alpha   90.00
_cell.angle_beta   90.00
_cell.angle_gamma   90.00
#
_symmetry.space_group_name_H-M   'P 1'
#
loop_
_entity.id
_entity.type
_entity.pdbx_description
1 polymer ?
#
loop_
_entity_poly.entity_id
_entity_poly.type
_entity_poly.pdbx_seq_one_letter_code
_entity_poly.pdbx_strand_id
1 'polypeptide(L)'
;MLSLRPRIQPNRQRPPQLTRPVSPTPDDQRRPPEPPREDEPPRVALIPASFKSEWVPNPRWTIQQLLDTILPPPADPRTITISPTFSPRGPTELDSAMCTVPVPPLTYVVILRDRAIRAIREGNRSVLSPYGDGRRYPLWTPTYWSEIAHVVEICAQYHEARNWLNAARVSRRADGELIPRIFDDWKKQPWSDLHRDLKADDPTAHLPQPDRLLPIISDRWLEDDQMDLLIRLTSVSVREQKKSGIVVPLRFWRELEHLDMNNGFFDSGHYPCLTDTWSQVSRGNLDLGFIVNNADGHMPGDKGTHWSAAVLSLSKGEFRYGDSLGRPPPLAFQGRLERWLRMYDPSGRRLQKGKDLKHATQTDGHSCGLISINSLEHYFLRYPLWTPETDADIRLSKYINLLEYNRGPPVGISPLCSYSVLSSLATT
;
A
#
# COMPACT_ATOMS: atom_id res chain seq x y z
N MET A 1 -24.95 27.66 45.95
CA MET A 1 -24.81 28.64 44.85
C MET A 1 -25.15 27.95 43.55
N LEU A 2 -26.39 28.12 43.09
CA LEU A 2 -26.92 27.55 41.84
C LEU A 2 -26.93 28.65 40.79
N SER A 3 -26.17 28.46 39.72
CA SER A 3 -26.01 29.42 38.61
C SER A 3 -27.20 29.34 37.67
N LEU A 4 -27.99 30.42 37.64
CA LEU A 4 -29.13 30.62 36.73
C LEU A 4 -28.60 31.05 35.35
N ARG A 5 -28.92 30.26 34.31
CA ARG A 5 -28.72 30.67 32.90
C ARG A 5 -29.86 31.61 32.45
N PRO A 6 -29.58 32.62 31.60
CA PRO A 6 -30.59 33.58 31.16
C PRO A 6 -31.54 33.01 30.10
N ARG A 7 -32.83 33.34 30.26
CA ARG A 7 -33.91 33.11 29.29
C ARG A 7 -33.76 34.05 28.10
N ILE A 8 -33.67 33.51 26.89
CA ILE A 8 -33.78 34.24 25.63
C ILE A 8 -35.28 34.47 25.34
N GLN A 9 -35.68 35.73 25.14
CA GLN A 9 -37.04 36.10 24.75
C GLN A 9 -37.30 35.79 23.27
N PRO A 10 -38.51 35.35 22.89
CA PRO A 10 -38.86 35.12 21.49
C PRO A 10 -39.10 36.45 20.77
N ASN A 11 -38.48 36.56 19.60
CA ASN A 11 -38.58 37.69 18.69
C ASN A 11 -40.01 37.78 18.12
N ARG A 12 -40.69 38.92 18.30
CA ARG A 12 -42.03 39.18 17.75
C ARG A 12 -41.94 39.29 16.22
N GLN A 13 -42.38 38.27 15.50
CA GLN A 13 -42.56 38.32 14.05
C GLN A 13 -43.77 39.18 13.68
N ARG A 14 -43.59 40.05 12.68
CA ARG A 14 -44.67 40.85 12.06
C ARG A 14 -45.62 39.94 11.26
N PRO A 15 -46.91 40.27 11.20
CA PRO A 15 -47.86 39.51 10.38
C PRO A 15 -47.52 39.61 8.89
N PRO A 16 -47.72 38.54 8.11
CA PRO A 16 -47.47 38.53 6.67
C PRO A 16 -48.46 39.45 5.95
N GLN A 17 -47.94 40.30 5.06
CA GLN A 17 -48.77 41.06 4.12
C GLN A 17 -49.30 40.11 3.04
N LEU A 18 -50.63 40.13 2.84
CA LEU A 18 -51.32 39.44 1.75
C LEU A 18 -50.88 40.03 0.40
N THR A 19 -49.97 39.35 -0.29
CA THR A 19 -49.63 39.62 -1.69
C THR A 19 -50.70 39.06 -2.61
N ARG A 20 -51.10 39.86 -3.60
CA ARG A 20 -52.07 39.54 -4.65
C ARG A 20 -51.68 38.29 -5.46
N PRO A 21 -52.66 37.57 -6.06
CA PRO A 21 -52.37 36.41 -6.90
C PRO A 21 -51.57 36.84 -8.13
N VAL A 22 -50.40 36.24 -8.31
CA VAL A 22 -49.58 36.35 -9.52
C VAL A 22 -50.14 35.36 -10.52
N SER A 23 -50.55 35.84 -11.69
CA SER A 23 -50.97 35.01 -12.82
C SER A 23 -49.82 34.09 -13.26
N PRO A 24 -50.10 32.83 -13.64
CA PRO A 24 -49.07 31.89 -14.06
C PRO A 24 -48.37 32.40 -15.33
N THR A 25 -47.04 32.51 -15.28
CA THR A 25 -46.21 32.74 -16.46
C THR A 25 -46.22 31.50 -17.38
N PRO A 26 -46.22 31.66 -18.72
CA PRO A 26 -46.42 30.55 -19.67
C PRO A 26 -45.19 29.64 -19.89
N ASP A 27 -44.31 29.51 -18.89
CA ASP A 27 -42.97 28.90 -19.08
C ASP A 27 -42.67 27.73 -18.12
N ASP A 28 -43.71 27.09 -17.55
CA ASP A 28 -43.56 25.85 -16.77
C ASP A 28 -43.70 24.60 -17.66
N GLN A 29 -43.10 24.63 -18.86
CA GLN A 29 -42.76 23.39 -19.57
C GLN A 29 -41.54 22.78 -18.88
N ARG A 30 -41.76 22.15 -17.73
CA ARG A 30 -40.74 21.31 -17.09
C ARG A 30 -40.32 20.27 -18.10
N ARG A 31 -39.08 20.37 -18.59
CA ARG A 31 -38.45 19.27 -19.33
C ARG A 31 -38.67 18.00 -18.51
N PRO A 32 -39.14 16.90 -19.13
CA PRO A 32 -39.18 15.62 -18.44
C PRO A 32 -37.79 15.36 -17.85
N PRO A 33 -37.70 14.85 -16.60
CA PRO A 33 -36.41 14.61 -15.97
C PRO A 33 -35.55 13.79 -16.92
N GLU A 34 -34.34 14.28 -17.19
CA GLU A 34 -33.38 13.56 -18.02
C GLU A 34 -33.30 12.12 -17.49
N PRO A 35 -33.39 11.10 -18.37
CA PRO A 35 -33.19 9.74 -17.93
C PRO A 35 -31.81 9.65 -17.26
N PRO A 36 -31.71 8.98 -16.09
CA PRO A 36 -30.45 8.88 -15.38
C PRO A 36 -29.36 8.36 -16.33
N ARG A 37 -28.19 9.01 -16.33
CA ARG A 37 -27.04 8.55 -17.11
C ARG A 37 -26.74 7.10 -16.75
N GLU A 38 -26.45 6.27 -17.75
CA GLU A 38 -26.24 4.82 -17.54
C GLU A 38 -25.12 4.51 -16.53
N ASP A 39 -24.20 5.46 -16.33
CA ASP A 39 -23.02 5.35 -15.47
C ASP A 39 -23.20 5.89 -14.04
N GLU A 40 -24.30 6.61 -13.74
CA GLU A 40 -24.51 7.10 -12.37
C GLU A 40 -25.04 5.97 -11.49
N PRO A 41 -24.37 5.64 -10.36
CA PRO A 41 -24.90 4.66 -9.45
C PRO A 41 -26.27 5.14 -8.97
N PRO A 42 -27.30 4.26 -8.99
CA PRO A 42 -28.63 4.64 -8.55
C PRO A 42 -28.55 5.19 -7.12
N ARG A 43 -29.17 6.34 -6.85
CA ARG A 43 -29.14 7.01 -5.52
C ARG A 43 -29.47 6.07 -4.37
N VAL A 44 -30.27 5.03 -4.64
CA VAL A 44 -30.68 3.98 -3.68
C VAL A 44 -29.49 3.12 -3.19
N ALA A 45 -28.38 3.11 -3.91
CA ALA A 45 -27.14 2.42 -3.53
C ALA A 45 -26.18 3.29 -2.70
N LEU A 46 -26.46 4.59 -2.53
CA LEU A 46 -25.63 5.49 -1.73
C LEU A 46 -25.99 5.36 -0.25
N ILE A 47 -24.97 5.31 0.61
CA ILE A 47 -25.14 5.30 2.07
C ILE A 47 -25.83 6.61 2.48
N PRO A 48 -26.94 6.57 3.25
CA PRO A 48 -27.57 7.78 3.76
C PRO A 48 -26.57 8.67 4.50
N ALA A 49 -26.56 9.98 4.23
CA ALA A 49 -25.55 10.89 4.78
C ALA A 49 -25.52 10.89 6.31
N SER A 50 -26.69 10.81 6.96
CA SER A 50 -26.83 10.69 8.41
C SER A 50 -26.15 9.41 8.93
N PHE A 51 -26.42 8.28 8.28
CA PHE A 51 -25.82 7.00 8.62
C PHE A 51 -24.30 7.01 8.42
N LYS A 52 -23.83 7.53 7.29
CA LYS A 52 -22.41 7.63 6.96
C LYS A 52 -21.65 8.47 8.01
N SER A 53 -22.21 9.62 8.43
CA SER A 53 -21.57 10.47 9.43
C SER A 53 -21.48 9.86 10.84
N GLU A 54 -22.35 8.91 11.15
CA GLU A 54 -22.41 8.27 12.47
C GLU A 54 -21.55 6.98 12.51
N TRP A 55 -21.57 6.19 11.44
CA TRP A 55 -21.07 4.80 11.47
C TRP A 55 -19.87 4.53 10.57
N VAL A 56 -19.56 5.41 9.62
CA VAL A 56 -18.35 5.29 8.80
C VAL A 56 -17.27 6.19 9.41
N PRO A 57 -16.11 5.63 9.79
CA PRO A 57 -15.00 6.42 10.34
C PRO A 57 -14.69 7.62 9.46
N ASN A 58 -14.60 8.81 10.06
CA ASN A 58 -14.34 10.02 9.30
C ASN A 58 -12.93 9.93 8.69
N PRO A 59 -12.76 10.12 7.38
CA PRO A 59 -11.46 10.10 6.72
C PRO A 59 -10.40 11.00 7.42
N ARG A 60 -10.83 12.12 8.00
CA ARG A 60 -9.97 13.07 8.72
C ARG A 60 -9.55 12.64 10.12
N TRP A 61 -10.08 11.52 10.64
CA TRP A 61 -9.63 11.00 11.93
C TRP A 61 -8.17 10.60 11.86
N THR A 62 -7.46 10.78 12.96
CA THR A 62 -6.08 10.32 13.07
C THR A 62 -6.03 8.80 13.12
N ILE A 63 -4.88 8.21 12.80
CA ILE A 63 -4.67 6.76 12.94
C ILE A 63 -4.99 6.31 14.36
N GLN A 64 -4.58 7.09 15.38
CA GLN A 64 -4.90 6.78 16.77
C GLN A 64 -6.42 6.78 17.04
N GLN A 65 -7.16 7.77 16.54
CA GLN A 65 -8.62 7.82 16.69
C GLN A 65 -9.30 6.63 16.00
N LEU A 66 -8.81 6.22 14.83
CA LEU A 66 -9.32 5.04 14.13
C LEU A 66 -9.11 3.78 14.98
N LEU A 67 -7.91 3.59 15.54
CA LEU A 67 -7.58 2.45 16.39
C LEU A 67 -8.36 2.39 17.70
N ASP A 68 -8.80 3.54 18.21
CA ASP A 68 -9.62 3.62 19.43
C ASP A 68 -11.12 3.48 19.14
N THR A 69 -11.52 3.41 17.86
CA THR A 69 -12.92 3.23 17.45
C THR A 69 -13.32 1.76 17.47
N ILE A 70 -14.52 1.47 17.97
CA ILE A 70 -15.12 0.13 17.90
C ILE A 70 -15.71 -0.06 16.51
N LEU A 71 -15.09 -0.92 15.71
CA LEU A 71 -15.59 -1.32 14.39
C LEU A 71 -16.35 -2.65 14.49
N PRO A 72 -17.29 -2.92 13.56
CA PRO A 72 -17.90 -4.24 13.47
C PRO A 72 -16.82 -5.29 13.16
N PRO A 73 -16.86 -6.48 13.78
CA PRO A 73 -15.81 -7.48 13.60
C PRO A 73 -15.81 -8.03 12.17
N PRO A 74 -14.65 -8.45 11.61
CA PRO A 74 -14.62 -9.17 10.34
C PRO A 74 -15.35 -10.52 10.50
N ALA A 75 -16.10 -10.91 9.49
CA ALA A 75 -16.77 -12.20 9.46
C ALA A 75 -15.78 -13.34 9.20
N ASP A 76 -16.01 -14.49 9.83
CA ASP A 76 -15.31 -15.73 9.47
C ASP A 76 -15.75 -16.14 8.05
N PRO A 77 -14.85 -16.26 7.06
CA PRO A 77 -15.20 -16.65 5.70
C PRO A 77 -15.99 -17.97 5.61
N ARG A 78 -15.82 -18.88 6.58
CA ARG A 78 -16.52 -20.17 6.64
C ARG A 78 -18.00 -20.03 7.00
N THR A 79 -18.40 -18.90 7.57
CA THR A 79 -19.80 -18.62 7.96
C THR A 79 -20.64 -18.10 6.80
N ILE A 80 -20.01 -17.73 5.68
CA ILE A 80 -20.70 -17.25 4.49
C ILE A 80 -21.08 -18.44 3.64
N THR A 81 -22.35 -18.79 3.70
CA THR A 81 -22.89 -20.04 3.13
C THR A 81 -23.66 -19.81 1.84
N ILE A 82 -23.97 -18.56 1.48
CA ILE A 82 -24.91 -18.25 0.40
C ILE A 82 -24.28 -17.26 -0.57
N SER A 83 -24.46 -17.52 -1.87
CA SER A 83 -24.18 -16.54 -2.92
C SER A 83 -24.92 -15.22 -2.66
N PRO A 84 -24.35 -14.06 -3.02
CA PRO A 84 -25.03 -12.77 -2.93
C PRO A 84 -26.44 -12.83 -3.52
N THR A 85 -27.45 -12.64 -2.67
CA THR A 85 -28.86 -12.76 -3.05
C THR A 85 -29.63 -11.49 -2.69
N PHE A 86 -30.51 -11.04 -3.59
CA PHE A 86 -31.36 -9.87 -3.41
C PHE A 86 -32.82 -10.28 -3.25
N SER A 87 -33.65 -9.41 -2.67
CA SER A 87 -35.07 -9.68 -2.45
C SER A 87 -35.95 -8.56 -3.00
N PRO A 88 -37.11 -8.87 -3.61
CA PRO A 88 -38.13 -7.87 -3.96
C PRO A 88 -38.84 -7.30 -2.73
N ARG A 89 -38.66 -7.93 -1.55
CA ARG A 89 -39.22 -7.44 -0.28
C ARG A 89 -38.35 -6.32 0.29
N GLY A 90 -38.95 -5.44 1.07
CA GLY A 90 -38.21 -4.39 1.79
C GLY A 90 -37.30 -4.94 2.89
N PRO A 91 -36.40 -4.09 3.42
CA PRO A 91 -35.53 -4.45 4.55
C PRO A 91 -36.35 -4.82 5.80
N THR A 92 -35.83 -5.75 6.59
CA THR A 92 -36.36 -6.11 7.93
C THR A 92 -35.63 -5.38 9.05
N GLU A 93 -34.35 -5.08 8.83
CA GLU A 93 -33.49 -4.50 9.84
C GLU A 93 -33.54 -2.97 9.78
N LEU A 94 -33.41 -2.36 10.96
CA LEU A 94 -33.13 -0.94 11.08
C LEU A 94 -31.65 -0.68 10.79
N ASP A 95 -31.35 0.55 10.35
CA ASP A 95 -30.00 0.99 10.02
C ASP A 95 -28.99 0.69 11.14
N SER A 96 -29.35 0.94 12.40
CA SER A 96 -28.46 0.74 13.56
C SER A 96 -28.06 -0.72 13.80
N ALA A 97 -28.90 -1.70 13.43
CA ALA A 97 -28.59 -3.11 13.62
C ALA A 97 -27.39 -3.56 12.78
N MET A 98 -27.14 -2.89 11.65
CA MET A 98 -26.04 -3.25 10.75
C MET A 98 -24.65 -3.05 11.35
N CYS A 99 -24.51 -2.16 12.35
CA CYS A 99 -23.22 -1.84 12.95
C CYS A 99 -22.74 -2.91 13.93
N THR A 100 -23.62 -3.84 14.29
CA THR A 100 -23.28 -5.02 15.11
C THR A 100 -23.08 -6.29 14.27
N VAL A 101 -23.40 -6.23 12.98
CA VAL A 101 -23.30 -7.38 12.09
C VAL A 101 -21.86 -7.52 11.63
N PRO A 102 -21.26 -8.72 11.68
CA PRO A 102 -19.91 -8.93 11.17
C PRO A 102 -19.79 -8.47 9.71
N VAL A 103 -18.62 -7.93 9.35
CA VAL A 103 -18.36 -7.41 8.00
C VAL A 103 -17.96 -8.56 7.09
N PRO A 104 -18.66 -8.80 5.97
CA PRO A 104 -18.27 -9.87 5.06
C PRO A 104 -16.88 -9.62 4.44
N PRO A 105 -16.13 -10.67 4.04
CA PRO A 105 -14.86 -10.54 3.33
C PRO A 105 -14.98 -9.66 2.10
N LEU A 106 -13.95 -8.86 1.83
CA LEU A 106 -13.93 -7.88 0.75
C LEU A 106 -14.28 -8.51 -0.62
N THR A 107 -13.81 -9.73 -0.89
CA THR A 107 -14.12 -10.47 -2.13
C THR A 107 -15.61 -10.72 -2.30
N TYR A 108 -16.32 -11.06 -1.22
CA TYR A 108 -17.78 -11.22 -1.24
C TYR A 108 -18.48 -9.88 -1.49
N VAL A 109 -18.02 -8.83 -0.80
CA VAL A 109 -18.62 -7.49 -0.89
C VAL A 109 -18.46 -6.88 -2.28
N VAL A 110 -17.32 -7.09 -2.94
CA VAL A 110 -17.10 -6.65 -4.34
C VAL A 110 -18.12 -7.31 -5.27
N ILE A 111 -18.26 -8.64 -5.20
CA ILE A 111 -19.25 -9.38 -6.01
C ILE A 111 -20.67 -8.88 -5.72
N LEU A 112 -21.00 -8.64 -4.45
CA LEU A 112 -22.30 -8.15 -4.04
C LEU A 112 -22.57 -6.74 -4.60
N ARG A 113 -21.59 -5.83 -4.53
CA ARG A 113 -21.69 -4.47 -5.06
C ARG A 113 -21.89 -4.47 -6.58
N ASP A 114 -21.13 -5.28 -7.30
CA ASP A 114 -21.23 -5.38 -8.76
C ASP A 114 -22.61 -5.90 -9.20
N ARG A 115 -23.22 -6.79 -8.41
CA ARG A 115 -24.58 -7.30 -8.66
C ARG A 115 -25.69 -6.35 -8.22
N ALA A 116 -25.41 -5.41 -7.31
CA ALA A 116 -26.44 -4.54 -6.73
C ALA A 116 -27.11 -3.65 -7.79
N ILE A 117 -26.34 -3.12 -8.75
CA ILE A 117 -26.88 -2.28 -9.84
C ILE A 117 -27.91 -3.05 -10.66
N ARG A 118 -27.59 -4.29 -11.05
CA ARG A 118 -28.50 -5.16 -11.78
C ARG A 118 -29.73 -5.50 -10.95
N ALA A 119 -29.55 -5.88 -9.68
CA ALA A 119 -30.65 -6.23 -8.80
C ALA A 119 -31.64 -5.06 -8.62
N ILE A 120 -31.15 -3.83 -8.52
CA ILE A 120 -31.98 -2.62 -8.45
C ILE A 120 -32.82 -2.46 -9.72
N ARG A 121 -32.23 -2.67 -10.91
CA ARG A 121 -32.95 -2.63 -12.20
C ARG A 121 -34.01 -3.73 -12.31
N GLU A 122 -33.79 -4.88 -11.68
CA GLU A 122 -34.73 -6.01 -11.60
C GLU A 122 -35.84 -5.81 -10.55
N GLY A 123 -35.93 -4.64 -9.90
CA GLY A 123 -36.99 -4.32 -8.95
C GLY A 123 -36.78 -4.89 -7.54
N ASN A 124 -35.57 -5.36 -7.22
CA ASN A 124 -35.24 -5.72 -5.85
C ASN A 124 -35.27 -4.49 -4.93
N ARG A 125 -35.57 -4.71 -3.65
CA ARG A 125 -35.73 -3.66 -2.64
C ARG A 125 -34.85 -3.85 -1.41
N SER A 126 -34.17 -4.99 -1.29
CA SER A 126 -33.23 -5.29 -0.21
C SER A 126 -32.20 -6.33 -0.64
N VAL A 127 -31.14 -6.46 0.16
CA VAL A 127 -30.15 -7.53 0.09
C VAL A 127 -30.36 -8.50 1.25
N LEU A 128 -30.25 -9.82 1.00
CA LEU A 128 -30.31 -10.83 2.06
C LEU A 128 -29.00 -10.89 2.83
N SER A 129 -29.10 -11.21 4.12
CA SER A 129 -27.94 -11.45 4.97
C SER A 129 -27.03 -12.55 4.40
N PRO A 130 -25.70 -12.34 4.37
CA PRO A 130 -24.76 -13.35 3.91
C PRO A 130 -24.66 -14.56 4.87
N TYR A 131 -25.24 -14.44 6.06
CA TYR A 131 -25.19 -15.43 7.14
C TYR A 131 -26.39 -16.39 7.16
N GLY A 132 -27.32 -16.28 6.20
CA GLY A 132 -28.46 -17.20 6.10
C GLY A 132 -29.51 -17.08 7.21
N ASP A 133 -29.49 -15.99 7.98
CA ASP A 133 -30.43 -15.71 9.08
C ASP A 133 -31.81 -15.18 8.60
N GLY A 134 -32.01 -15.04 7.29
CA GLY A 134 -33.25 -14.54 6.69
C GLY A 134 -33.47 -13.03 6.79
N ARG A 135 -32.55 -12.28 7.40
CA ARG A 135 -32.61 -10.82 7.52
C ARG A 135 -32.43 -10.16 6.16
N ARG A 136 -33.07 -9.00 5.99
CA ARG A 136 -33.01 -8.17 4.77
C ARG A 136 -32.50 -6.79 5.13
N TYR A 137 -31.43 -6.37 4.45
CA TYR A 137 -30.81 -5.06 4.63
C TYR A 137 -31.12 -4.14 3.45
N PRO A 138 -31.05 -2.81 3.64
CA PRO A 138 -31.21 -1.85 2.54
C PRO A 138 -30.26 -2.09 1.36
N LEU A 139 -30.63 -1.59 0.18
CA LEU A 139 -29.82 -1.76 -1.04
C LEU A 139 -28.49 -0.99 -1.04
N TRP A 140 -28.30 -0.03 -0.12
CA TRP A 140 -27.03 0.67 0.07
C TRP A 140 -26.05 -0.09 0.98
N THR A 141 -26.48 -1.18 1.63
CA THR A 141 -25.65 -2.00 2.52
C THR A 141 -24.39 -2.57 1.86
N PRO A 142 -24.38 -3.02 0.59
CA PRO A 142 -23.15 -3.44 -0.09
C PRO A 142 -22.09 -2.33 -0.15
N THR A 143 -22.51 -1.08 -0.38
CA THR A 143 -21.63 0.09 -0.40
C THR A 143 -21.05 0.34 0.99
N TYR A 144 -21.88 0.29 2.03
CA TYR A 144 -21.43 0.41 3.42
C TYR A 144 -20.43 -0.70 3.82
N TRP A 145 -20.76 -1.96 3.57
CA TRP A 145 -19.83 -3.06 3.85
C TRP A 145 -18.53 -2.93 3.06
N SER A 146 -18.56 -2.35 1.85
CA SER A 146 -17.34 -2.14 1.07
C SER A 146 -16.44 -1.10 1.72
N GLU A 147 -17.02 0.01 2.19
CA GLU A 147 -16.27 1.05 2.90
C GLU A 147 -15.73 0.52 4.23
N ILE A 148 -16.56 -0.14 5.04
CA ILE A 148 -16.15 -0.65 6.35
C ILE A 148 -15.18 -1.83 6.25
N ALA A 149 -15.33 -2.74 5.29
CA ALA A 149 -14.40 -3.86 5.12
C ALA A 149 -12.97 -3.36 4.90
N HIS A 150 -12.82 -2.32 4.07
CA HIS A 150 -11.53 -1.67 3.84
C HIS A 150 -10.98 -1.02 5.12
N VAL A 151 -11.82 -0.31 5.87
CA VAL A 151 -11.40 0.32 7.14
C VAL A 151 -11.01 -0.72 8.21
N VAL A 152 -11.74 -1.83 8.30
CA VAL A 152 -11.41 -2.96 9.20
C VAL A 152 -10.07 -3.58 8.82
N GLU A 153 -9.79 -3.75 7.52
CA GLU A 153 -8.51 -4.25 7.04
C GLU A 153 -7.36 -3.30 7.38
N ILE A 154 -7.51 -2.00 7.15
CA ILE A 154 -6.53 -0.97 7.54
C ILE A 154 -6.30 -1.01 9.06
N CYS A 155 -7.37 -1.05 9.86
CA CYS A 155 -7.29 -1.10 11.31
C CYS A 155 -6.54 -2.35 11.80
N ALA A 156 -6.81 -3.52 11.20
CA ALA A 156 -6.10 -4.76 11.50
C ALA A 156 -4.59 -4.65 11.22
N GLN A 157 -4.19 -4.04 10.10
CA GLN A 157 -2.78 -3.80 9.78
C GLN A 157 -2.11 -2.88 10.80
N TYR A 158 -2.76 -1.78 11.20
CA TYR A 158 -2.22 -0.88 12.22
C TYR A 158 -2.12 -1.54 13.60
N HIS A 159 -3.09 -2.39 13.97
CA HIS A 159 -3.00 -3.18 15.19
C HIS A 159 -1.82 -4.15 15.17
N GLU A 160 -1.58 -4.83 14.04
CA GLU A 160 -0.43 -5.70 13.87
C GLU A 160 0.89 -4.94 14.02
N ALA A 161 1.04 -3.82 13.32
CA ALA A 161 2.21 -2.96 13.44
C ALA A 161 2.37 -2.41 14.87
N ARG A 162 1.29 -2.00 15.54
CA ARG A 162 1.31 -1.57 16.95
C ARG A 162 1.83 -2.67 17.88
N ASN A 163 1.40 -3.91 17.66
CA ASN A 163 1.85 -5.06 18.43
C ASN A 163 3.33 -5.34 18.20
N TRP A 164 3.77 -5.28 16.94
CA TRP A 164 5.18 -5.43 16.58
C TRP A 164 6.05 -4.33 17.22
N LEU A 165 5.65 -3.06 17.14
CA LEU A 165 6.33 -1.92 17.78
C LEU A 165 6.41 -2.10 19.31
N ASN A 166 5.33 -2.51 19.95
CA ASN A 166 5.32 -2.77 21.39
C ASN A 166 6.29 -3.91 21.76
N ALA A 167 6.31 -4.99 20.98
CA ALA A 167 7.24 -6.09 21.18
C ALA A 167 8.70 -5.66 21.01
N ALA A 168 9.01 -4.90 19.94
CA ALA A 168 10.34 -4.35 19.68
C ALA A 168 10.82 -3.45 20.84
N ARG A 169 9.92 -2.62 21.39
CA ARG A 169 10.19 -1.77 22.56
C ARG A 169 10.51 -2.60 23.81
N VAL A 170 9.75 -3.65 24.08
CA VAL A 170 9.96 -4.52 25.25
C VAL A 170 11.27 -5.29 25.14
N SER A 171 11.59 -5.79 23.94
CA SER A 171 12.83 -6.53 23.69
C SER A 171 14.08 -5.66 23.57
N ARG A 172 13.96 -4.32 23.62
CA ARG A 172 15.05 -3.36 23.37
C ARG A 172 15.81 -3.64 22.07
N ARG A 173 15.08 -4.09 21.03
CA ARG A 173 15.63 -4.37 19.69
C ARG A 173 15.79 -3.10 18.85
N ALA A 174 15.20 -2.01 19.31
CA ALA A 174 15.23 -0.74 18.63
C ALA A 174 15.65 0.39 19.56
N ASP A 175 16.20 1.44 18.97
CA ASP A 175 16.42 2.74 19.58
C ASP A 175 15.12 3.23 20.23
N GLY A 176 15.24 3.62 21.50
CA GLY A 176 14.15 4.11 22.32
C GLY A 176 13.46 5.35 21.75
N GLU A 177 14.08 6.08 20.82
CA GLU A 177 13.52 7.31 20.23
C GLU A 177 12.65 7.07 18.99
N LEU A 178 12.93 6.02 18.20
CA LEU A 178 12.24 5.80 16.92
C LEU A 178 10.77 5.38 17.11
N ILE A 179 10.50 4.52 18.10
CA ILE A 179 9.15 4.01 18.36
C ILE A 179 8.20 5.12 18.86
N PRO A 180 8.54 5.93 19.89
CA PRO A 180 7.72 7.07 20.30
C PRO A 180 7.44 8.04 19.16
N ARG A 181 8.43 8.29 18.29
CA ARG A 181 8.27 9.15 17.12
C ARG A 181 7.18 8.65 16.17
N ILE A 182 7.13 7.34 15.88
CA ILE A 182 6.07 6.76 15.04
C ILE A 182 4.70 6.92 15.70
N PHE A 183 4.59 6.63 17.00
CA PHE A 183 3.32 6.80 17.71
C PHE A 183 2.86 8.26 17.75
N ASP A 184 3.78 9.22 17.89
CA ASP A 184 3.45 10.64 17.85
C ASP A 184 3.02 11.11 16.47
N ASP A 185 3.56 10.52 15.39
CA ASP A 185 3.09 10.75 14.03
C ASP A 185 1.68 10.16 13.82
N TRP A 186 1.41 8.95 14.32
CA TRP A 186 0.08 8.32 14.24
C TRP A 186 -1.02 9.11 14.98
N LYS A 187 -0.66 9.88 16.01
CA LYS A 187 -1.59 10.79 16.70
C LYS A 187 -1.97 12.02 15.89
N LYS A 188 -1.18 12.38 14.88
CA LYS A 188 -1.35 13.63 14.10
C LYS A 188 -1.85 13.35 12.69
N GLN A 189 -1.51 12.20 12.12
CA GLN A 189 -1.73 11.88 10.73
C GLN A 189 -3.13 11.31 10.50
N PRO A 190 -3.94 11.91 9.61
CA PRO A 190 -5.24 11.34 9.24
C PRO A 190 -5.08 9.99 8.55
N TRP A 191 -5.94 9.03 8.87
CA TRP A 191 -5.86 7.68 8.28
C TRP A 191 -6.25 7.68 6.79
N SER A 192 -7.02 8.67 6.30
CA SER A 192 -7.37 8.75 4.88
C SER A 192 -6.51 9.68 4.05
N ASP A 193 -5.76 10.61 4.67
CA ASP A 193 -4.83 11.47 3.91
C ASP A 193 -3.71 10.63 3.26
N LEU A 194 -3.67 9.36 3.64
CA LEU A 194 -2.94 8.24 3.06
C LEU A 194 -3.44 7.83 1.66
N HIS A 195 -4.60 8.31 1.21
CA HIS A 195 -5.21 7.97 -0.08
C HIS A 195 -4.93 8.98 -1.20
N ARG A 196 -4.30 10.12 -0.90
CA ARG A 196 -3.98 11.09 -1.95
C ARG A 196 -2.73 10.61 -2.67
N ASP A 197 -2.87 10.24 -3.94
CA ASP A 197 -1.77 9.84 -4.83
C ASP A 197 -0.56 10.74 -4.61
N LEU A 198 0.51 10.15 -4.11
CA LEU A 198 1.72 10.88 -3.80
C LEU A 198 2.47 11.10 -5.12
N LYS A 199 2.60 12.39 -5.47
CA LYS A 199 3.20 12.95 -6.70
C LYS A 199 2.51 12.56 -8.01
N ALA A 200 1.58 13.43 -8.41
CA ALA A 200 0.99 13.49 -9.75
C ALA A 200 2.01 13.66 -10.91
N ASP A 201 3.26 14.04 -10.61
CA ASP A 201 4.27 14.39 -11.62
C ASP A 201 5.06 13.16 -12.13
N ASP A 202 4.89 11.99 -11.50
CA ASP A 202 5.47 10.73 -11.96
C ASP A 202 4.31 9.75 -12.21
N PRO A 203 3.73 9.73 -13.43
CA PRO A 203 2.56 8.92 -13.76
C PRO A 203 2.82 7.40 -13.64
N THR A 204 4.06 7.00 -13.38
CA THR A 204 4.43 5.59 -13.16
C THR A 204 4.54 5.22 -11.68
N ALA A 205 4.55 6.20 -10.78
CA ALA A 205 4.69 5.99 -9.36
C ALA A 205 3.37 6.19 -8.62
N HIS A 206 2.53 5.17 -8.63
CA HIS A 206 1.51 5.05 -7.59
C HIS A 206 2.27 4.74 -6.29
N LEU A 207 2.67 5.76 -5.52
CA LEU A 207 3.25 5.48 -4.22
C LEU A 207 2.14 4.84 -3.37
N PRO A 208 2.41 3.69 -2.77
CA PRO A 208 1.42 2.95 -2.03
C PRO A 208 0.98 3.74 -0.79
N GLN A 209 -0.30 3.57 -0.44
CA GLN A 209 -0.92 4.21 0.72
C GLN A 209 -0.11 3.90 2.00
N PRO A 210 0.07 4.82 2.97
CA PRO A 210 0.89 4.53 4.13
C PRO A 210 0.51 3.31 5.00
N ASP A 211 -0.71 2.79 4.92
CA ASP A 211 -1.06 1.47 5.45
C ASP A 211 -0.29 0.34 4.72
N ARG A 212 -0.06 0.48 3.42
CA ARG A 212 0.85 -0.39 2.66
C ARG A 212 2.31 -0.23 3.05
N LEU A 213 2.72 0.75 3.87
CA LEU A 213 4.06 0.79 4.46
C LEU A 213 4.17 -0.05 5.74
N LEU A 214 3.04 -0.44 6.34
CA LEU A 214 3.02 -1.19 7.61
C LEU A 214 3.71 -2.57 7.53
N PRO A 215 3.73 -3.29 6.38
CA PRO A 215 4.55 -4.51 6.26
C PRO A 215 6.04 -4.30 6.57
N ILE A 216 6.58 -3.08 6.46
CA ILE A 216 7.97 -2.77 6.82
C ILE A 216 8.18 -2.87 8.34
N ILE A 217 7.14 -2.59 9.15
CA ILE A 217 7.15 -2.63 10.62
C ILE A 217 6.19 -3.70 11.16
N SER A 218 6.07 -4.82 10.44
CA SER A 218 5.32 -6.01 10.85
C SER A 218 6.04 -7.28 10.38
N ASP A 219 5.49 -8.47 10.65
CA ASP A 219 6.06 -9.75 10.22
C ASP A 219 5.46 -10.26 8.90
N ARG A 220 4.98 -9.32 8.06
CA ARG A 220 4.44 -9.59 6.72
C ARG A 220 5.52 -9.58 5.66
N TRP A 221 5.22 -10.27 4.56
CA TRP A 221 6.02 -10.20 3.35
C TRP A 221 5.87 -8.82 2.72
N LEU A 222 6.95 -8.31 2.13
CA LEU A 222 6.88 -7.13 1.28
C LEU A 222 6.35 -7.54 -0.09
N GLU A 223 5.38 -6.78 -0.60
CA GLU A 223 4.89 -6.88 -1.96
C GLU A 223 5.69 -5.94 -2.87
N ASP A 224 5.38 -6.02 -4.16
CA ASP A 224 6.10 -5.30 -5.20
C ASP A 224 6.08 -3.78 -4.99
N ASP A 225 4.98 -3.23 -4.49
CA ASP A 225 4.83 -1.79 -4.21
C ASP A 225 5.80 -1.31 -3.11
N GLN A 226 5.92 -2.06 -2.01
CA GLN A 226 6.84 -1.69 -0.94
C GLN A 226 8.30 -1.86 -1.39
N MET A 227 8.58 -2.88 -2.20
CA MET A 227 9.90 -3.09 -2.77
C MET A 227 10.29 -1.95 -3.71
N ASP A 228 9.41 -1.53 -4.63
CA ASP A 228 9.69 -0.40 -5.52
C ASP A 228 9.96 0.90 -4.76
N LEU A 229 9.22 1.15 -3.67
CA LEU A 229 9.51 2.29 -2.78
C LEU A 229 10.90 2.23 -2.16
N LEU A 230 11.28 1.08 -1.61
CA LEU A 230 12.58 0.91 -0.97
C LEU A 230 13.73 0.99 -1.97
N ILE A 231 13.54 0.45 -3.17
CA ILE A 231 14.48 0.58 -4.30
C ILE A 231 14.64 2.06 -4.68
N ARG A 232 13.53 2.80 -4.80
CA ARG A 232 13.54 4.23 -5.11
C ARG A 232 14.26 5.04 -4.04
N LEU A 233 13.95 4.80 -2.77
CA LEU A 233 14.63 5.46 -1.64
C LEU A 233 16.14 5.18 -1.66
N THR A 234 16.54 3.94 -1.94
CA THR A 234 17.95 3.55 -2.10
C THR A 234 18.60 4.28 -3.27
N SER A 235 17.93 4.33 -4.43
CA SER A 235 18.41 5.00 -5.64
C SER A 235 18.63 6.50 -5.42
N VAL A 236 17.71 7.17 -4.74
CA VAL A 236 17.85 8.58 -4.32
C VAL A 236 19.06 8.74 -3.41
N SER A 237 19.22 7.89 -2.40
CA SER A 237 20.34 7.94 -1.45
C SER A 237 21.70 7.74 -2.13
N VAL A 238 21.81 6.80 -3.08
CA VAL A 238 23.02 6.57 -3.89
C VAL A 238 23.39 7.82 -4.68
N ARG A 239 22.40 8.47 -5.28
CA ARG A 239 22.57 9.70 -6.08
C ARG A 239 22.98 10.89 -5.22
N GLU A 240 22.28 11.13 -4.10
CA GLU A 240 22.56 12.25 -3.19
C GLU A 240 23.95 12.14 -2.57
N GLN A 241 24.40 10.93 -2.24
CA GLN A 241 25.74 10.67 -1.72
C GLN A 241 26.83 10.56 -2.81
N LYS A 242 26.48 10.82 -4.09
CA LYS A 242 27.39 10.79 -5.24
C LYS A 242 28.22 9.50 -5.33
N LYS A 243 27.61 8.36 -5.02
CA LYS A 243 28.27 7.04 -5.09
C LYS A 243 28.38 6.58 -6.54
N SER A 244 29.42 5.80 -6.84
CA SER A 244 29.61 5.19 -8.15
C SER A 244 28.63 4.03 -8.34
N GLY A 245 27.52 4.27 -9.01
CA GLY A 245 26.52 3.25 -9.30
C GLY A 245 25.12 3.80 -9.46
N ILE A 246 24.21 2.95 -9.90
CA ILE A 246 22.78 3.22 -9.90
C ILE A 246 22.01 2.03 -9.34
N VAL A 247 20.88 2.30 -8.71
CA VAL A 247 19.90 1.29 -8.32
C VAL A 247 18.65 1.51 -9.15
N VAL A 248 18.21 0.48 -9.87
CA VAL A 248 17.11 0.54 -10.85
C VAL A 248 15.81 -0.05 -10.31
N PRO A 249 14.63 0.42 -10.76
CA PRO A 249 13.32 -0.05 -10.28
C PRO A 249 13.10 -1.54 -10.55
N LEU A 250 12.13 -2.15 -9.86
CA LEU A 250 11.77 -3.57 -10.05
C LEU A 250 11.34 -3.88 -11.49
N ARG A 251 10.78 -2.88 -12.18
CA ARG A 251 10.47 -2.93 -13.62
C ARG A 251 11.65 -3.39 -14.48
N PHE A 252 12.88 -3.05 -14.13
CA PHE A 252 14.08 -3.51 -14.87
C PHE A 252 14.13 -5.04 -14.93
N TRP A 253 13.96 -5.71 -13.78
CA TRP A 253 13.98 -7.17 -13.73
C TRP A 253 12.80 -7.77 -14.50
N ARG A 254 11.58 -7.23 -14.31
CA ARG A 254 10.39 -7.71 -15.04
C ARG A 254 10.55 -7.60 -16.56
N GLU A 255 11.12 -6.51 -17.06
CA GLU A 255 11.40 -6.36 -18.49
C GLU A 255 12.44 -7.38 -19.00
N LEU A 256 13.44 -7.75 -18.18
CA LEU A 256 14.36 -8.85 -18.52
C LEU A 256 13.66 -10.21 -18.60
N GLU A 257 12.73 -10.49 -17.68
CA GLU A 257 11.94 -11.73 -17.71
C GLU A 257 11.05 -11.78 -18.94
N HIS A 258 10.37 -10.68 -19.25
CA HIS A 258 9.52 -10.59 -20.44
C HIS A 258 10.34 -10.73 -21.74
N LEU A 259 11.52 -10.10 -21.81
CA LEU A 259 12.44 -10.26 -22.93
C LEU A 259 12.88 -11.72 -23.12
N ASP A 260 13.09 -12.44 -22.02
CA ASP A 260 13.46 -13.86 -22.06
C ASP A 260 12.33 -14.72 -22.61
N MET A 261 11.11 -14.52 -22.11
CA MET A 261 9.88 -15.19 -22.56
C MET A 261 9.56 -14.89 -24.02
N ASN A 262 9.93 -13.72 -24.52
CA ASN A 262 9.75 -13.32 -25.92
C ASN A 262 10.94 -13.71 -26.82
N ASN A 263 11.69 -14.77 -26.48
CA ASN A 263 12.84 -15.28 -27.23
C ASN A 263 13.91 -14.22 -27.58
N GLY A 264 14.00 -13.15 -26.78
CA GLY A 264 14.94 -12.06 -27.04
C GLY A 264 14.51 -11.06 -28.09
N PHE A 265 13.26 -11.10 -28.56
CA PHE A 265 12.73 -10.02 -29.41
C PHE A 265 12.73 -8.72 -28.62
N PHE A 266 13.56 -7.78 -29.07
CA PHE A 266 13.78 -6.50 -28.42
C PHE A 266 13.35 -5.35 -29.31
N ASP A 267 12.44 -4.54 -28.77
CA ASP A 267 12.07 -3.25 -29.32
C ASP A 267 12.23 -2.20 -28.21
N SER A 268 12.98 -1.13 -28.47
CA SER A 268 13.27 -0.11 -27.45
C SER A 268 12.02 0.63 -26.99
N GLY A 269 11.00 0.71 -27.85
CA GLY A 269 9.68 1.24 -27.48
C GLY A 269 8.92 0.33 -26.50
N HIS A 270 9.14 -0.98 -26.59
CA HIS A 270 8.51 -1.98 -25.71
C HIS A 270 9.24 -2.16 -24.37
N TYR A 271 10.56 -1.94 -24.33
CA TYR A 271 11.41 -2.08 -23.13
C TYR A 271 12.15 -0.78 -22.78
N PRO A 272 11.43 0.29 -22.41
CA PRO A 272 12.05 1.59 -22.14
C PRO A 272 12.96 1.55 -20.92
N CYS A 273 12.64 0.77 -19.87
CA CYS A 273 13.48 0.72 -18.67
C CYS A 273 14.84 0.07 -18.96
N LEU A 274 14.87 -1.00 -19.77
CA LEU A 274 16.13 -1.61 -20.23
C LEU A 274 16.99 -0.64 -21.05
N THR A 275 16.35 0.15 -21.92
CA THR A 275 17.03 1.15 -22.76
C THR A 275 17.61 2.30 -21.94
N ASP A 276 16.80 2.86 -21.04
CA ASP A 276 17.21 3.97 -20.17
C ASP A 276 18.30 3.53 -19.20
N THR A 277 18.21 2.30 -18.69
CA THR A 277 19.24 1.72 -17.83
C THR A 277 20.56 1.61 -18.57
N TRP A 278 20.57 1.06 -19.79
CA TRP A 278 21.77 0.96 -20.61
C TRP A 278 22.43 2.32 -20.85
N SER A 279 21.63 3.33 -21.23
CA SER A 279 22.10 4.69 -21.47
C SER A 279 22.81 5.29 -20.24
N GLN A 280 22.31 5.00 -19.03
CA GLN A 280 22.92 5.47 -17.79
C GLN A 280 24.22 4.73 -17.45
N VAL A 281 24.21 3.39 -17.49
CA VAL A 281 25.36 2.58 -17.07
C VAL A 281 26.54 2.67 -18.06
N SER A 282 26.26 2.78 -19.36
CA SER A 282 27.30 2.84 -20.41
C SER A 282 28.06 4.16 -20.40
N ARG A 283 27.41 5.29 -20.06
CA ARG A 283 28.05 6.62 -20.01
C ARG A 283 29.07 6.76 -18.88
N GLY A 284 28.81 6.10 -17.74
CA GLY A 284 29.62 6.27 -16.53
C GLY A 284 30.39 5.03 -16.10
N ASN A 285 30.28 3.92 -16.84
CA ASN A 285 30.82 2.61 -16.44
C ASN A 285 30.38 2.24 -15.00
N LEU A 286 29.09 2.47 -14.72
CA LEU A 286 28.53 2.39 -13.38
C LEU A 286 28.18 0.95 -13.01
N ASP A 287 28.32 0.62 -11.73
CA ASP A 287 27.73 -0.60 -11.16
C ASP A 287 26.21 -0.45 -11.10
N LEU A 288 25.49 -1.49 -11.49
CA LEU A 288 24.03 -1.55 -11.57
C LEU A 288 23.50 -2.47 -10.48
N GLY A 289 22.80 -1.92 -9.48
CA GLY A 289 22.09 -2.67 -8.45
C GLY A 289 20.62 -2.87 -8.80
N PHE A 290 20.09 -4.07 -8.58
CA PHE A 290 18.68 -4.38 -8.82
C PHE A 290 18.19 -5.51 -7.91
N ILE A 291 16.87 -5.61 -7.78
CA ILE A 291 16.19 -6.66 -7.03
C ILE A 291 15.65 -7.71 -7.99
N VAL A 292 15.78 -8.96 -7.58
CA VAL A 292 15.28 -10.15 -8.27
C VAL A 292 14.11 -10.69 -7.47
N ASN A 293 12.97 -10.91 -8.14
CA ASN A 293 11.83 -11.62 -7.56
C ASN A 293 11.84 -13.06 -8.07
N ASN A 294 12.11 -14.00 -7.19
CA ASN A 294 12.07 -15.43 -7.50
C ASN A 294 10.68 -15.96 -7.11
N ALA A 295 9.76 -15.98 -8.09
CA ALA A 295 8.44 -16.56 -7.94
C ALA A 295 8.41 -18.10 -8.10
N ASP A 296 9.57 -18.73 -8.33
CA ASP A 296 9.70 -20.18 -8.46
C ASP A 296 9.56 -20.84 -7.06
N GLY A 297 8.31 -20.86 -6.58
CA GLY A 297 7.91 -21.42 -5.29
C GLY A 297 8.32 -22.88 -5.16
N HIS A 298 9.31 -23.15 -4.31
CA HIS A 298 9.71 -24.52 -3.95
C HIS A 298 8.85 -25.13 -2.82
N MET A 299 7.88 -24.37 -2.29
CA MET A 299 6.97 -24.86 -1.26
C MET A 299 5.58 -25.08 -1.87
N PRO A 300 4.97 -26.28 -1.74
CA PRO A 300 3.62 -26.54 -2.24
C PRO A 300 2.62 -25.56 -1.63
N GLY A 301 1.95 -24.78 -2.47
CA GLY A 301 0.98 -23.75 -2.06
C GLY A 301 1.58 -22.36 -1.82
N ASP A 302 2.90 -22.23 -1.89
CA ASP A 302 3.59 -20.95 -1.78
C ASP A 302 3.63 -20.29 -3.15
N LYS A 303 2.79 -19.28 -3.33
CA LYS A 303 2.95 -18.30 -4.43
C LYS A 303 4.06 -17.28 -4.09
N GLY A 304 4.86 -17.56 -3.06
CA GLY A 304 5.76 -16.64 -2.40
C GLY A 304 6.79 -16.02 -3.32
N THR A 305 6.84 -14.69 -3.27
CA THR A 305 7.85 -13.84 -3.88
C THR A 305 9.07 -13.81 -2.98
N HIS A 306 10.10 -14.62 -3.27
CA HIS A 306 11.38 -14.50 -2.57
C HIS A 306 12.21 -13.40 -3.20
N TRP A 307 12.61 -12.41 -2.39
CA TRP A 307 13.40 -11.27 -2.84
C TRP A 307 14.89 -11.55 -2.69
N SER A 308 15.68 -11.18 -3.70
CA SER A 308 17.14 -11.26 -3.68
C SER A 308 17.76 -10.01 -4.32
N ALA A 309 19.03 -9.76 -4.02
CA ALA A 309 19.74 -8.60 -4.55
C ALA A 309 20.84 -9.03 -5.54
N ALA A 310 21.04 -8.22 -6.57
CA ALA A 310 22.10 -8.43 -7.54
C ALA A 310 22.81 -7.12 -7.87
N VAL A 311 24.10 -7.24 -8.22
CA VAL A 311 24.91 -6.15 -8.75
C VAL A 311 25.59 -6.60 -10.03
N LEU A 312 25.45 -5.83 -11.09
CA LEU A 312 26.16 -6.02 -12.36
C LEU A 312 27.24 -4.94 -12.50
N SER A 313 28.49 -5.36 -12.73
CA SER A 313 29.61 -4.45 -12.99
C SER A 313 30.07 -4.60 -14.43
N LEU A 314 29.69 -3.64 -15.29
CA LEU A 314 30.05 -3.67 -16.72
C LEU A 314 31.56 -3.57 -16.93
N SER A 315 32.23 -2.76 -16.12
CA SER A 315 33.68 -2.56 -16.14
C SER A 315 34.45 -3.88 -16.01
N LYS A 316 33.96 -4.76 -15.15
CA LYS A 316 34.58 -6.06 -14.82
C LYS A 316 33.99 -7.21 -15.62
N GLY A 317 32.85 -7.00 -16.29
CA GLY A 317 32.10 -8.08 -16.91
C GLY A 317 31.64 -9.13 -15.90
N GLU A 318 31.33 -8.72 -14.67
CA GLU A 318 30.94 -9.64 -13.59
C GLU A 318 29.55 -9.31 -13.04
N PHE A 319 28.83 -10.32 -12.57
CA PHE A 319 27.66 -10.15 -11.72
C PHE A 319 27.92 -10.71 -10.32
N ARG A 320 27.26 -10.12 -9.32
CA ARG A 320 27.24 -10.58 -7.93
C ARG A 320 25.79 -10.79 -7.53
N TYR A 321 25.54 -11.86 -6.79
CA TYR A 321 24.20 -12.25 -6.35
C TYR A 321 24.21 -12.46 -4.84
N GLY A 322 23.16 -12.01 -4.16
CA GLY A 322 22.97 -12.19 -2.73
C GLY A 322 21.54 -12.61 -2.43
N ASP A 323 21.42 -13.74 -1.76
CA ASP A 323 20.15 -14.34 -1.38
C ASP A 323 20.22 -14.63 0.13
N SER A 324 19.30 -14.04 0.89
CA SER A 324 19.30 -14.13 2.34
C SER A 324 19.13 -15.56 2.89
N LEU A 325 18.63 -16.49 2.06
CA LEU A 325 18.48 -17.92 2.37
C LEU A 325 19.62 -18.77 1.78
N GLY A 326 20.64 -18.15 1.20
CA GLY A 326 21.82 -18.82 0.66
C GLY A 326 21.57 -19.59 -0.62
N ARG A 327 20.48 -19.31 -1.33
CA ARG A 327 20.16 -19.99 -2.60
C ARG A 327 21.06 -19.47 -3.73
N PRO A 328 21.42 -20.32 -4.70
CA PRO A 328 22.12 -19.86 -5.90
C PRO A 328 21.19 -18.95 -6.76
N PRO A 329 21.75 -18.10 -7.63
CA PRO A 329 20.95 -17.36 -8.60
C PRO A 329 20.13 -18.32 -9.48
N PRO A 330 18.91 -17.94 -9.91
CA PRO A 330 18.11 -18.75 -10.83
C PRO A 330 18.89 -19.15 -12.08
N LEU A 331 18.63 -20.34 -12.63
CA LEU A 331 19.35 -20.83 -13.82
C LEU A 331 19.28 -19.85 -15.01
N ALA A 332 18.14 -19.19 -15.20
CA ALA A 332 17.94 -18.21 -16.25
C ALA A 332 18.61 -16.85 -15.97
N PHE A 333 19.04 -16.57 -14.74
CA PHE A 333 19.49 -15.24 -14.29
C PHE A 333 20.61 -14.67 -15.17
N GLN A 334 21.70 -15.42 -15.33
CA GLN A 334 22.83 -14.98 -16.14
C GLN A 334 22.45 -14.87 -17.63
N GLY A 335 21.68 -15.84 -18.14
CA GLY A 335 21.26 -15.86 -19.54
C GLY A 335 20.43 -14.62 -19.93
N ARG A 336 19.56 -14.16 -19.03
CA ARG A 336 18.76 -12.93 -19.19
C ARG A 336 19.63 -11.68 -19.29
N LEU A 337 20.58 -11.52 -18.36
CA LEU A 337 21.51 -10.39 -18.36
C LEU A 337 22.37 -10.36 -19.62
N GLU A 338 23.00 -11.50 -19.97
CA GLU A 338 23.82 -11.58 -21.18
C GLU A 338 23.03 -11.32 -22.45
N ARG A 339 21.76 -11.76 -22.51
CA ARG A 339 20.88 -11.47 -23.64
C ARG A 339 20.62 -9.98 -23.79
N TRP A 340 20.28 -9.29 -22.69
CA TRP A 340 20.10 -7.84 -22.70
C TRP A 340 21.39 -7.11 -23.11
N LEU A 341 22.54 -7.50 -22.55
CA LEU A 341 23.83 -6.87 -22.88
C LEU A 341 24.20 -7.01 -24.36
N ARG A 342 23.95 -8.17 -24.98
CA ARG A 342 24.23 -8.39 -26.41
C ARG A 342 23.47 -7.44 -27.35
N MET A 343 22.39 -6.82 -26.90
CA MET A 343 21.62 -5.86 -27.70
C MET A 343 22.35 -4.54 -27.88
N TYR A 344 23.28 -4.22 -26.97
CA TYR A 344 24.01 -2.96 -26.98
C TYR A 344 25.53 -3.14 -27.08
N ASP A 345 26.04 -4.30 -26.69
CA ASP A 345 27.45 -4.69 -26.86
C ASP A 345 27.55 -5.96 -27.73
N PRO A 346 27.71 -5.79 -29.06
CA PRO A 346 27.84 -6.91 -29.99
C PRO A 346 29.08 -7.79 -29.76
N SER A 347 30.04 -7.37 -28.92
CA SER A 347 31.23 -8.18 -28.62
C SER A 347 30.88 -9.52 -27.98
N GLY A 348 29.66 -9.66 -27.44
CA GLY A 348 29.18 -10.93 -26.90
C GLY A 348 29.91 -11.34 -25.63
N ARG A 349 30.45 -10.37 -24.88
CA ARG A 349 31.15 -10.62 -23.61
C ARG A 349 30.24 -11.44 -22.69
N ARG A 350 30.70 -12.63 -22.32
CA ARG A 350 30.04 -13.46 -21.30
C ARG A 350 30.26 -12.84 -19.93
N LEU A 351 29.22 -12.84 -19.12
CA LEU A 351 29.33 -12.40 -17.74
C LEU A 351 29.98 -13.49 -16.92
N GLN A 352 30.87 -13.11 -16.01
CA GLN A 352 31.43 -14.02 -15.02
C GLN A 352 30.68 -13.84 -13.71
N LYS A 353 30.44 -14.94 -12.99
CA LYS A 353 30.01 -14.83 -11.60
C LYS A 353 31.20 -14.30 -10.79
N GLY A 354 31.06 -13.11 -10.23
CA GLY A 354 32.00 -12.53 -9.28
C GLY A 354 31.87 -13.17 -7.89
N LYS A 355 32.44 -12.52 -6.88
CA LYS A 355 32.18 -12.90 -5.48
C LYS A 355 30.71 -12.67 -5.15
N ASP A 356 30.14 -13.53 -4.31
CA ASP A 356 28.77 -13.34 -3.81
C ASP A 356 28.61 -11.94 -3.21
N LEU A 357 27.44 -11.34 -3.44
CA LEU A 357 27.12 -10.03 -2.88
C LEU A 357 27.06 -10.20 -1.37
N LYS A 358 27.72 -9.33 -0.60
CA LYS A 358 27.62 -9.39 0.86
C LYS A 358 26.17 -9.12 1.28
N HIS A 359 25.59 -10.04 2.02
CA HIS A 359 24.23 -9.98 2.53
C HIS A 359 24.15 -10.58 3.94
N ALA A 360 23.06 -10.30 4.65
CA ALA A 360 22.75 -10.97 5.91
C ALA A 360 22.10 -12.34 5.65
N THR A 361 22.17 -13.24 6.63
CA THR A 361 21.41 -14.49 6.64
C THR A 361 20.05 -14.26 7.27
N GLN A 362 18.99 -14.64 6.56
CA GLN A 362 17.63 -14.59 7.07
C GLN A 362 17.35 -15.79 7.97
N THR A 363 16.72 -15.52 9.10
CA THR A 363 16.32 -16.53 10.10
C THR A 363 14.81 -16.63 10.28
N ASP A 364 14.03 -15.85 9.54
CA ASP A 364 12.57 -15.81 9.57
C ASP A 364 11.96 -16.13 8.19
N GLY A 365 10.63 -16.07 8.08
CA GLY A 365 9.92 -16.35 6.83
C GLY A 365 9.60 -15.14 5.96
N HIS A 366 9.98 -13.90 6.32
CA HIS A 366 9.40 -12.70 5.70
C HIS A 366 10.39 -11.53 5.46
N SER A 367 11.61 -11.58 6.00
CA SER A 367 12.60 -10.47 5.93
C SER A 367 13.39 -10.40 4.62
N CYS A 368 13.16 -11.29 3.64
CA CYS A 368 13.97 -11.36 2.41
C CYS A 368 13.99 -10.03 1.64
N GLY A 369 12.86 -9.32 1.58
CA GLY A 369 12.76 -8.02 0.91
C GLY A 369 13.67 -6.97 1.56
N LEU A 370 13.59 -6.84 2.89
CA LEU A 370 14.39 -5.86 3.64
C LEU A 370 15.88 -6.17 3.61
N ILE A 371 16.26 -7.44 3.71
CA ILE A 371 17.67 -7.89 3.63
C ILE A 371 18.22 -7.64 2.23
N SER A 372 17.42 -7.87 1.18
CA SER A 372 17.85 -7.59 -0.20
C SER A 372 18.14 -6.10 -0.41
N ILE A 373 17.26 -5.22 0.07
CA ILE A 373 17.51 -3.76 0.01
C ILE A 373 18.74 -3.39 0.84
N ASN A 374 18.85 -3.91 2.08
CA ASN A 374 20.02 -3.65 2.92
C ASN A 374 21.33 -4.13 2.29
N SER A 375 21.31 -5.22 1.50
CA SER A 375 22.48 -5.70 0.77
C SER A 375 22.93 -4.72 -0.32
N LEU A 376 21.98 -4.10 -1.04
CA LEU A 376 22.28 -3.03 -2.00
C LEU A 376 22.80 -1.76 -1.29
N GLU A 377 22.17 -1.36 -0.19
CA GLU A 377 22.62 -0.22 0.64
C GLU A 377 24.02 -0.46 1.20
N HIS A 378 24.34 -1.66 1.68
CA HIS A 378 25.67 -2.02 2.12
C HIS A 378 26.70 -1.90 0.98
N TYR A 379 26.33 -2.36 -0.22
CA TYR A 379 27.21 -2.30 -1.38
C TYR A 379 27.54 -0.87 -1.80
N PHE A 380 26.52 -0.03 -2.01
CA PHE A 380 26.69 1.33 -2.54
C PHE A 380 26.96 2.39 -1.46
N LEU A 381 26.28 2.30 -0.32
CA LEU A 381 26.27 3.33 0.73
C LEU A 381 27.16 2.97 1.93
N ARG A 382 27.64 1.72 2.02
CA ARG A 382 28.42 1.20 3.17
C ARG A 382 27.65 1.17 4.48
N TYR A 383 26.32 1.05 4.41
CA TYR A 383 25.50 0.84 5.60
C TYR A 383 25.81 -0.52 6.24
N PRO A 384 25.66 -0.66 7.57
CA PRO A 384 25.80 -1.96 8.23
C PRO A 384 24.85 -2.99 7.63
N LEU A 385 25.31 -4.25 7.58
CA LEU A 385 24.43 -5.36 7.21
C LEU A 385 23.43 -5.62 8.33
N TRP A 386 22.24 -6.04 7.92
CA TRP A 386 21.18 -6.52 8.80
C TRP A 386 21.68 -7.61 9.75
N THR A 387 21.27 -7.53 11.01
CA THR A 387 21.44 -8.59 12.01
C THR A 387 20.15 -8.71 12.82
N PRO A 388 19.92 -9.83 13.54
CA PRO A 388 18.79 -9.94 14.47
C PRO A 388 18.74 -8.83 15.54
N GLU A 389 19.89 -8.26 15.90
CA GLU A 389 19.99 -7.17 16.88
C GLU A 389 19.67 -5.80 16.31
N THR A 390 19.75 -5.64 14.99
CA THR A 390 19.55 -4.35 14.28
C THR A 390 18.30 -4.36 13.39
N ASP A 391 17.54 -5.47 13.38
CA ASP A 391 16.39 -5.70 12.52
C ASP A 391 15.34 -4.59 12.66
N ALA A 392 15.00 -4.27 13.89
CA ALA A 392 13.95 -3.33 14.20
C ALA A 392 14.38 -1.90 13.88
N ASP A 393 15.62 -1.52 14.18
CA ASP A 393 16.17 -0.20 13.83
C ASP A 393 16.19 0.04 12.32
N ILE A 394 16.61 -0.96 11.55
CA ILE A 394 16.62 -0.87 10.09
C ILE A 394 15.19 -0.73 9.55
N ARG A 395 14.23 -1.53 10.06
CA ARG A 395 12.81 -1.44 9.69
C ARG A 395 12.21 -0.06 10.00
N LEU A 396 12.39 0.41 11.23
CA LEU A 396 11.88 1.71 11.69
C LEU A 396 12.47 2.86 10.89
N SER A 397 13.78 2.84 10.65
CA SER A 397 14.46 3.84 9.83
C SER A 397 13.91 3.89 8.42
N LYS A 398 13.71 2.72 7.78
CA LYS A 398 13.11 2.65 6.43
C LYS A 398 11.69 3.20 6.41
N TYR A 399 10.86 2.82 7.37
CA TYR A 399 9.49 3.32 7.48
C TYR A 399 9.46 4.85 7.63
N ILE A 400 10.25 5.40 8.55
CA ILE A 400 10.34 6.85 8.78
C ILE A 400 10.85 7.58 7.53
N ASN A 401 11.93 7.09 6.91
CA ASN A 401 12.48 7.70 5.71
C ASN A 401 11.47 7.72 4.55
N LEU A 402 10.65 6.69 4.41
CA LEU A 402 9.57 6.68 3.41
C LEU A 402 8.45 7.68 3.75
N LEU A 403 8.07 7.79 5.03
CA LEU A 403 7.12 8.82 5.46
C LEU A 403 7.64 10.25 5.19
N GLU A 404 8.92 10.50 5.44
CA GLU A 404 9.55 11.79 5.16
C GLU A 404 9.67 12.07 3.66
N TYR A 405 10.13 11.08 2.88
CA TYR A 405 10.21 11.16 1.42
C TYR A 405 8.87 11.54 0.79
N ASN A 406 7.77 11.00 1.35
CA ASN A 406 6.41 11.28 0.91
C ASN A 406 5.95 12.71 1.24
N ARG A 407 6.49 13.35 2.28
CA ARG A 407 6.12 14.72 2.70
C ARG A 407 6.80 15.81 1.85
N GLY A 408 7.75 15.46 0.98
CA GLY A 408 8.46 16.40 0.11
C GLY A 408 9.96 16.10 0.02
N PRO A 409 10.72 16.83 -0.82
CA PRO A 409 12.16 16.66 -0.89
C PRO A 409 12.75 16.83 0.52
N PRO A 410 13.41 15.80 1.06
CA PRO A 410 14.00 15.88 2.38
C PRO A 410 15.04 16.99 2.39
N VAL A 411 15.03 17.82 3.43
CA VAL A 411 16.11 18.76 3.72
C VAL A 411 17.28 17.92 4.25
N GLY A 412 17.96 17.22 3.33
CA GLY A 412 18.95 16.19 3.63
C GLY A 412 18.32 14.94 4.24
N ILE A 413 18.31 13.82 3.50
CA ILE A 413 18.13 12.51 4.15
C ILE A 413 19.29 12.40 5.13
N SER A 414 19.00 12.57 6.42
CA SER A 414 20.03 12.40 7.46
C SER A 414 20.54 10.98 7.27
N PRO A 415 21.85 10.76 7.02
CA PRO A 415 22.41 9.46 6.67
C PRO A 415 22.32 8.53 7.87
N LEU A 416 21.10 8.04 8.11
CA LEU A 416 20.61 7.42 9.33
C LEU A 416 20.79 8.38 10.53
N CYS A 417 19.79 8.51 11.40
CA CYS A 417 20.08 9.01 12.75
C CYS A 417 21.27 8.20 13.26
N SER A 418 22.33 8.92 13.59
CA SER A 418 23.69 8.43 13.61
C SER A 418 23.82 7.11 14.37
N TYR A 419 24.23 6.05 13.66
CA TYR A 419 24.73 4.79 14.24
C TYR A 419 25.99 4.99 15.11
N SER A 420 26.32 6.23 15.49
CA SER A 420 27.42 6.60 16.36
C SER A 420 27.34 5.94 17.74
N VAL A 421 26.16 5.49 18.17
CA VAL A 421 26.02 4.77 19.46
C VAL A 421 26.51 3.32 19.37
N LEU A 422 26.33 2.62 18.24
CA LEU A 422 26.70 1.20 18.13
C LEU A 422 28.20 0.96 17.84
N SER A 423 28.94 1.96 17.37
CA SER A 423 30.40 1.88 17.22
C SER A 423 31.13 1.73 18.57
N SER A 424 30.52 2.17 19.67
CA SER A 424 31.12 2.12 21.01
C SER A 424 31.09 0.74 21.68
N LEU A 425 30.32 -0.22 21.15
CA LEU A 425 30.16 -1.56 21.73
C LEU A 425 30.97 -2.66 21.00
N ALA A 426 31.68 -2.32 19.93
CA ALA A 426 32.47 -3.28 19.15
C ALA A 426 33.99 -3.21 19.41
N THR A 427 34.43 -2.51 20.47
CA THR A 427 35.85 -2.34 20.84
C THR A 427 36.23 -2.87 22.23
N THR A 428 35.39 -3.71 22.84
CA THR A 428 35.69 -4.51 24.03
C THR A 428 35.43 -5.97 23.73
#